data_AF-A0A0G2Z850-F1
#
_entry.id   AF-A0A0G2Z850-F1
#
_cell.length_a   1.000
_cell.length_b   1.000
_cell.length_c   1.000
_cell.angle_alpha   90.00
_cell.angle_beta   90.00
_cell.angle_gamma   90.00
#
_symmetry.space_group_name_H-M   'P 1'
#
loop_
_entity.id
_entity.type
_entity.pdbx_description
1 polymer ?
#
loop_
_entity_poly.entity_id
_entity_poly.type
_entity_poly.pdbx_seq_one_letter_code
_entity_poly.pdbx_strand_id
1 'polypeptide(L)'
;MSRHEKRGFTLTEILVTLLVFSITFIAIISLYTRTTGNSLKFLNRVDIYGRLFSANNILQAEILKAGPDIKYIKLVRLEGEEKYKGLRYSVFIPLTKTKITKQVYFKDGQIKVWEKNFQASDFSSETVKTLEPAGAKIIMATSPLEDLEIEFTSLGARSVNYRITIKQGGKSKLVHESSVFLINMR
;
A
#
# COMPACT_ATOMS: atom_id res chain seq x y z
N MET A 1 24.86 -68.37 33.10
CA MET A 1 24.27 -67.05 33.41
C MET A 1 25.21 -66.00 32.82
N SER A 2 24.97 -65.57 31.58
CA SER A 2 25.84 -64.65 30.84
C SER A 2 25.72 -63.26 31.47
N ARG A 3 26.76 -62.83 32.20
CA ARG A 3 26.91 -61.42 32.60
C ARG A 3 27.34 -60.65 31.35
N HIS A 4 26.38 -59.97 30.73
CA HIS A 4 26.70 -58.88 29.82
C HIS A 4 27.42 -57.79 30.63
N GLU A 5 28.75 -57.79 30.58
CA GLU A 5 29.54 -56.65 31.03
C GLU A 5 29.10 -55.43 30.21
N LYS A 6 28.47 -54.46 30.89
CA LYS A 6 28.24 -53.14 30.32
C LYS A 6 29.61 -52.52 30.07
N ARG A 7 30.13 -52.62 28.84
CA ARG A 7 31.34 -51.91 28.41
C ARG A 7 31.14 -50.42 28.68
N GLY A 8 31.92 -49.87 29.61
CA GLY A 8 31.96 -48.44 29.86
C GLY A 8 32.50 -47.72 28.62
N PHE A 9 32.01 -46.51 28.37
CA PHE A 9 32.49 -45.68 27.25
C PHE A 9 33.99 -45.44 27.37
N THR A 10 34.72 -45.68 26.28
CA THR A 10 36.14 -45.32 26.19
C THR A 10 36.29 -43.80 26.06
N LEU A 11 37.40 -43.25 26.56
CA LEU A 11 37.67 -41.80 26.51
C LEU A 11 37.58 -41.25 25.07
N THR A 12 38.02 -42.05 24.10
CA THR A 12 37.96 -41.74 22.67
C THR A 12 36.52 -41.67 22.15
N GLU A 13 35.65 -42.61 22.55
CA GLU A 13 34.22 -42.57 22.20
C GLU A 13 33.55 -41.30 22.77
N ILE A 14 33.89 -40.90 24.00
CA ILE A 14 33.36 -39.67 24.61
C ILE A 14 33.79 -38.43 23.81
N LEU A 15 35.07 -38.34 23.44
CA LEU A 15 35.62 -37.23 22.65
C LEU A 15 34.98 -37.14 21.25
N VAL A 16 34.84 -38.27 20.57
CA VAL A 16 34.17 -38.33 19.26
C VAL A 16 32.71 -37.92 19.37
N THR A 17 32.02 -38.39 20.42
CA THR A 17 30.60 -38.06 20.65
C THR A 17 30.43 -36.56 20.93
N LEU A 18 31.30 -35.96 21.74
CA LEU A 18 31.32 -34.52 22.00
C LEU A 18 31.55 -33.72 20.72
N LEU A 19 32.52 -34.13 19.89
CA LEU A 19 32.84 -33.45 18.64
C LEU A 19 31.67 -33.50 17.65
N VAL A 20 31.06 -34.68 17.46
CA VAL A 20 29.87 -34.84 16.61
C VAL A 20 28.69 -34.02 17.15
N PHE A 21 28.51 -34.00 18.48
CA PHE A 21 27.46 -33.20 19.12
C PHE A 21 27.67 -31.69 18.88
N SER A 22 28.90 -31.18 19.03
CA SER A 22 29.21 -29.78 18.77
C SER A 22 28.96 -29.39 17.31
N ILE A 23 29.38 -30.21 16.34
CA ILE A 23 29.14 -29.94 14.92
C ILE A 23 27.64 -29.94 14.62
N THR A 24 26.91 -30.93 15.14
CA THR A 24 25.45 -31.04 14.94
C THR A 24 24.73 -29.85 15.56
N PHE A 25 25.14 -29.42 16.74
CA PHE A 25 24.56 -28.26 17.43
C PHE A 25 24.80 -26.96 16.65
N ILE A 26 26.01 -26.74 16.13
CA ILE A 26 26.32 -25.60 15.26
C ILE A 26 25.47 -25.64 13.98
N ALA A 27 25.30 -26.82 13.37
CA ALA A 27 24.47 -26.98 12.19
C ALA A 27 23.00 -26.64 12.47
N ILE A 28 22.45 -27.10 13.61
CA ILE A 28 21.07 -26.80 14.04
C ILE A 28 20.90 -25.29 14.30
N ILE A 29 21.82 -24.65 15.02
CA ILE A 29 21.76 -23.21 15.28
C ILE A 29 21.85 -22.43 13.96
N SER A 30 22.75 -22.81 13.06
CA SER A 30 22.90 -22.15 11.76
C SER A 30 21.62 -22.26 10.93
N LEU A 31 21.01 -23.45 10.90
CA LEU A 31 19.74 -23.69 10.22
C LEU A 31 18.60 -22.87 10.85
N TYR A 32 18.52 -22.81 12.18
CA TYR A 32 17.52 -22.04 12.91
C TYR A 32 17.65 -20.53 12.65
N THR A 33 18.87 -19.99 12.74
CA THR A 33 19.14 -18.57 12.45
C THR A 33 18.81 -18.22 11.01
N ARG A 34 19.19 -19.08 10.05
CA ARG A 34 18.87 -18.87 8.64
C ARG A 34 17.36 -18.92 8.38
N THR A 35 16.67 -19.85 9.01
CA THR A 35 15.21 -19.99 8.89
C THR A 35 14.49 -18.79 9.50
N THR A 36 14.86 -18.39 10.71
CA THR A 36 14.27 -17.24 11.41
C THR A 36 14.51 -15.94 10.65
N GLY A 37 15.73 -15.73 10.15
CA GLY A 37 16.08 -14.57 9.34
C GLY A 37 15.30 -14.51 8.01
N ASN A 38 15.05 -15.67 7.39
CA ASN A 38 14.22 -15.75 6.19
C ASN A 38 12.74 -15.50 6.52
N SER A 39 12.21 -16.09 7.59
CA SER A 39 10.81 -15.89 8.02
C SER A 39 10.51 -14.43 8.30
N LEU A 40 11.39 -13.70 9.00
CA LEU A 40 11.24 -12.26 9.22
C LEU A 40 11.21 -11.46 7.91
N LYS A 41 12.08 -11.80 6.95
CA LYS A 41 12.08 -11.17 5.62
C LYS A 41 10.78 -11.44 4.86
N PHE A 42 10.25 -12.67 4.95
CA PHE A 42 8.97 -13.02 4.33
C PHE A 42 7.79 -12.30 4.98
N LEU A 43 7.73 -12.25 6.31
CA LEU A 43 6.68 -11.53 7.04
C LEU A 43 6.67 -10.04 6.68
N ASN A 44 7.84 -9.39 6.68
CA ASN A 44 7.95 -7.97 6.29
C ASN A 44 7.48 -7.74 4.85
N ARG A 45 7.81 -8.66 3.93
CA ARG A 45 7.36 -8.58 2.54
C ARG A 45 5.84 -8.74 2.43
N VAL A 46 5.26 -9.69 3.17
CA VAL A 46 3.80 -9.93 3.19
C VAL A 46 3.06 -8.72 3.74
N ASP A 47 3.52 -8.12 4.84
CA ASP A 47 2.90 -6.92 5.42
C ASP A 47 2.88 -5.75 4.41
N ILE A 48 3.99 -5.55 3.70
CA ILE A 48 4.10 -4.49 2.68
C ILE A 48 3.15 -4.71 1.52
N TYR A 49 3.05 -5.93 1.01
CA TYR A 49 2.07 -6.25 -0.03
C TYR A 49 0.63 -6.09 0.49
N GLY A 50 0.37 -6.44 1.75
CA GLY A 50 -0.91 -6.20 2.41
C GLY A 50 -1.28 -4.71 2.44
N ARG A 51 -0.33 -3.84 2.82
CA ARG A 51 -0.50 -2.38 2.81
C ARG A 51 -0.74 -1.82 1.40
N LEU A 52 0.07 -2.25 0.42
CA LEU A 52 -0.12 -1.89 -0.99
C LEU A 52 -1.50 -2.28 -1.49
N PHE A 53 -1.91 -3.52 -1.23
CA PHE A 53 -3.18 -4.05 -1.68
C PHE A 53 -4.35 -3.31 -1.03
N SER A 54 -4.25 -3.01 0.28
CA SER A 54 -5.25 -2.21 1.00
C SER A 54 -5.39 -0.81 0.40
N ALA A 55 -4.28 -0.09 0.22
CA ALA A 55 -4.27 1.24 -0.41
C ALA A 55 -4.83 1.20 -1.83
N ASN A 56 -4.42 0.19 -2.61
CA ASN A 56 -4.88 -0.01 -3.98
C ASN A 56 -6.41 -0.24 -4.02
N ASN A 57 -6.94 -1.12 -3.17
CA ASN A 57 -8.38 -1.41 -3.12
C ASN A 57 -9.20 -0.18 -2.74
N ILE A 58 -8.73 0.63 -1.79
CA ILE A 58 -9.40 1.88 -1.40
C ILE A 58 -9.44 2.84 -2.58
N LEU A 59 -8.30 3.04 -3.27
CA LEU A 59 -8.23 3.89 -4.45
C LEU A 59 -9.16 3.38 -5.56
N GLN A 60 -9.12 2.08 -5.90
CA GLN A 60 -10.00 1.52 -6.91
C GLN A 60 -11.48 1.70 -6.56
N ALA A 61 -11.87 1.36 -5.33
CA ALA A 61 -13.25 1.49 -4.88
C ALA A 61 -13.76 2.93 -4.93
N GLU A 62 -12.90 3.91 -4.65
CA GLU A 62 -13.28 5.32 -4.69
C GLU A 62 -13.28 5.89 -6.11
N ILE A 63 -12.30 5.54 -6.95
CA ILE A 63 -12.24 5.99 -8.36
C ILE A 63 -13.41 5.44 -9.18
N LEU A 64 -13.85 4.20 -8.90
CA LEU A 64 -15.00 3.58 -9.58
C LEU A 64 -16.33 4.32 -9.34
N LYS A 65 -16.42 5.17 -8.31
CA LYS A 65 -17.60 6.00 -8.04
C LYS A 65 -17.69 7.20 -8.98
N ALA A 66 -16.65 7.49 -9.75
CA ALA A 66 -16.66 8.60 -10.70
C ALA A 66 -17.83 8.49 -11.68
N GLY A 67 -18.43 9.64 -11.94
CA GLY A 67 -19.55 9.79 -12.84
C GLY A 67 -19.18 9.56 -14.31
N PRO A 68 -20.19 9.55 -15.19
CA PRO A 68 -20.03 9.21 -16.60
C PRO A 68 -19.25 10.24 -17.44
N ASP A 69 -19.14 11.47 -16.95
CA ASP A 69 -18.63 12.61 -17.74
C ASP A 69 -17.18 12.91 -17.38
N ILE A 70 -16.27 12.57 -18.31
CA ILE A 70 -14.83 12.79 -18.20
C ILE A 70 -14.46 14.27 -17.99
N LYS A 71 -15.31 15.21 -18.43
CA LYS A 71 -15.07 16.66 -18.22
C LYS A 71 -15.09 17.04 -16.74
N TYR A 72 -15.78 16.24 -15.93
CA TYR A 72 -15.84 16.40 -14.48
C TYR A 72 -14.97 15.35 -13.78
N ILE A 73 -13.83 15.00 -14.36
CA ILE A 73 -12.76 14.22 -13.75
C ILE A 73 -11.44 14.95 -14.04
N LYS A 74 -10.70 15.28 -12.97
CA LYS A 74 -9.46 16.06 -13.07
C LYS A 74 -8.42 15.58 -12.08
N LEU A 75 -7.17 15.54 -12.53
CA LEU A 75 -6.03 15.39 -11.64
C LEU A 75 -5.80 16.71 -10.90
N VAL A 76 -5.42 16.62 -9.63
CA VAL A 76 -5.24 17.77 -8.76
C VAL A 76 -3.85 17.74 -8.13
N ARG A 77 -3.15 18.87 -8.22
CA ARG A 77 -1.85 19.10 -7.57
C ARG A 77 -1.88 20.38 -6.77
N LEU A 78 -1.05 20.45 -5.72
CA LEU A 78 -0.87 21.67 -4.94
C LEU A 78 -0.05 22.69 -5.73
N GLU A 79 -0.29 23.96 -5.47
CA GLU A 79 0.55 25.05 -6.00
C GLU A 79 2.01 24.86 -5.55
N GLY A 80 2.93 24.86 -6.52
CA GLY A 80 4.35 24.58 -6.28
C GLY A 80 4.74 23.10 -6.30
N GLU A 81 3.79 22.16 -6.48
CA GLU A 81 4.09 20.74 -6.60
C GLU A 81 3.95 20.24 -8.05
N GLU A 82 4.88 19.39 -8.47
CA GLU A 82 4.84 18.76 -9.80
C GLU A 82 3.88 17.56 -9.85
N LYS A 83 3.82 16.80 -8.75
CA LYS A 83 3.06 15.54 -8.67
C LYS A 83 1.58 15.79 -8.40
N TYR A 84 0.71 15.07 -9.11
CA TYR A 84 -0.71 15.08 -8.79
C TYR A 84 -1.00 14.22 -7.57
N LYS A 85 -1.39 14.87 -6.47
CA LYS A 85 -1.72 14.23 -5.19
C LYS A 85 -3.19 13.88 -5.04
N GLY A 86 -4.06 14.32 -5.96
CA GLY A 86 -5.48 14.06 -5.90
C GLY A 86 -6.12 13.78 -7.25
N LEU A 87 -7.28 13.15 -7.20
CA LEU A 87 -8.22 13.00 -8.29
C LEU A 87 -9.56 13.58 -7.83
N ARG A 88 -10.01 14.63 -8.51
CA ARG A 88 -11.32 15.24 -8.31
C ARG A 88 -12.29 14.74 -9.36
N TYR A 89 -13.47 14.32 -8.94
CA TYR A 89 -14.47 13.76 -9.84
C TYR A 89 -15.89 14.09 -9.37
N SER A 90 -16.83 14.15 -10.31
CA SER A 90 -18.24 14.24 -9.98
C SER A 90 -18.82 12.85 -9.69
N VAL A 91 -19.78 12.78 -8.76
CA VAL A 91 -20.59 11.58 -8.52
C VAL A 91 -22.06 11.97 -8.67
N PHE A 92 -22.80 11.19 -9.45
CA PHE A 92 -24.25 11.33 -9.54
C PHE A 92 -24.91 10.39 -8.55
N ILE A 93 -25.78 10.91 -7.68
CA ILE A 93 -26.55 10.14 -6.70
C ILE A 93 -27.96 9.94 -7.26
N PRO A 94 -28.34 8.72 -7.71
CA PRO A 94 -29.63 8.50 -8.36
C PRO A 94 -30.82 8.75 -7.43
N LEU A 95 -30.70 8.37 -6.16
CA LEU A 95 -31.79 8.48 -5.16
C LEU A 95 -32.24 9.92 -4.94
N THR A 96 -31.29 10.86 -4.88
CA THR A 96 -31.55 12.29 -4.66
C THR A 96 -31.56 13.08 -5.96
N LYS A 97 -31.19 12.46 -7.10
CA LYS A 97 -30.95 13.12 -8.40
C LYS A 97 -29.96 14.29 -8.32
N THR A 98 -29.08 14.29 -7.32
CA THR A 98 -28.08 15.33 -7.12
C THR A 98 -26.71 14.91 -7.64
N LYS A 99 -25.90 15.90 -8.01
CA LYS A 99 -24.47 15.72 -8.26
C LYS A 99 -23.70 16.24 -7.07
N ILE A 100 -22.63 15.53 -6.70
CA ILE A 100 -21.67 15.98 -5.70
C ILE A 100 -20.27 15.99 -6.31
N THR A 101 -19.42 16.89 -5.84
CA THR A 101 -17.99 16.89 -6.14
C THR A 101 -17.30 16.09 -5.05
N LYS A 102 -16.50 15.11 -5.46
CA LYS A 102 -15.60 14.37 -4.57
C LYS A 102 -14.16 14.55 -4.99
N GLN A 103 -13.25 14.39 -4.05
CA GLN A 103 -11.83 14.27 -4.34
C GLN A 103 -11.23 13.21 -3.44
N VAL A 104 -10.58 12.23 -4.06
CA VAL A 104 -9.64 11.35 -3.36
C VAL A 104 -8.25 11.97 -3.47
N TYR A 105 -7.53 12.04 -2.37
CA TYR A 105 -6.20 12.64 -2.35
C TYR A 105 -5.33 12.03 -1.28
N PHE A 106 -4.02 12.17 -1.46
CA PHE A 106 -3.01 11.71 -0.53
C PHE A 106 -2.38 12.89 0.20
N LYS A 107 -2.44 12.86 1.54
CA LYS A 107 -1.87 13.90 2.40
C LYS A 107 -1.50 13.29 3.75
N ASP A 108 -0.33 13.63 4.28
CA ASP A 108 0.14 13.22 5.61
C ASP A 108 0.13 11.69 5.83
N GLY A 109 0.53 10.90 4.82
CA GLY A 109 0.52 9.43 4.93
C GLY A 109 -0.87 8.80 4.79
N GLN A 110 -1.93 9.59 4.54
CA GLN A 110 -3.30 9.13 4.53
C GLN A 110 -3.94 9.29 3.15
N ILE A 111 -4.73 8.30 2.77
CA ILE A 111 -5.73 8.46 1.70
C ILE A 111 -6.94 9.12 2.35
N LYS A 112 -7.30 10.30 1.86
CA LYS A 112 -8.46 11.06 2.32
C LYS A 112 -9.43 11.25 1.18
N VAL A 113 -10.71 11.33 1.53
CA VAL A 113 -11.78 11.66 0.61
C VAL A 113 -12.65 12.73 1.24
N TRP A 114 -12.87 13.81 0.51
CA TRP A 114 -13.90 14.78 0.86
C TRP A 114 -14.99 14.84 -0.20
N GLU A 115 -16.16 15.33 0.21
CA GLU A 115 -17.27 15.65 -0.67
C GLU A 115 -17.83 17.05 -0.40
N LYS A 116 -18.42 17.65 -1.43
CA LYS A 116 -19.22 18.87 -1.32
C LYS A 116 -20.27 18.93 -2.43
N ASN A 117 -21.17 19.92 -2.34
CA ASN A 117 -22.15 20.19 -3.39
C ASN A 117 -21.46 20.49 -4.73
N PHE A 118 -21.96 19.90 -5.81
CA PHE A 118 -21.35 20.03 -7.12
C PHE A 118 -21.35 21.48 -7.62
N GLN A 119 -20.18 21.94 -8.08
CA GLN A 119 -20.02 23.20 -8.79
C GLN A 119 -19.13 22.97 -10.01
N ALA A 120 -19.54 23.45 -11.19
CA ALA A 120 -18.73 23.28 -12.41
C ALA A 120 -17.35 23.96 -12.30
N SER A 121 -17.24 25.04 -11.51
CA SER A 121 -15.99 25.73 -11.20
C SER A 121 -14.98 24.85 -10.45
N ASP A 122 -15.41 23.76 -9.82
CA ASP A 122 -14.53 22.82 -9.12
C ASP A 122 -13.54 22.12 -10.05
N PHE A 123 -13.83 22.10 -11.35
CA PHE A 123 -13.04 21.41 -12.37
C PHE A 123 -12.28 22.38 -13.28
N SER A 124 -12.25 23.67 -12.93
CA SER A 124 -11.63 24.73 -13.75
C SER A 124 -10.10 24.71 -13.75
N SER A 125 -9.47 24.23 -12.68
CA SER A 125 -8.01 24.21 -12.52
C SER A 125 -7.53 22.89 -11.94
N GLU A 126 -6.39 22.42 -12.46
CA GLU A 126 -5.66 21.26 -11.94
C GLU A 126 -4.75 21.64 -10.77
N THR A 127 -4.34 22.91 -10.69
CA THR A 127 -3.52 23.45 -9.60
C THR A 127 -4.42 24.12 -8.56
N VAL A 128 -4.28 23.73 -7.30
CA VAL A 128 -5.08 24.25 -6.19
C VAL A 128 -4.18 24.73 -5.05
N LYS A 129 -4.62 25.75 -4.32
CA LYS A 129 -3.93 26.25 -3.11
C LYS A 129 -3.99 25.27 -1.94
N THR A 130 -5.08 24.50 -1.85
CA THR A 130 -5.31 23.51 -0.82
C THR A 130 -6.01 22.29 -1.42
N LEU A 131 -5.62 21.10 -0.97
CA LEU A 131 -6.33 19.85 -1.29
C LEU A 131 -7.69 19.78 -0.60
N GLU A 132 -7.91 20.55 0.46
CA GLU A 132 -9.11 20.56 1.30
C GLU A 132 -9.75 21.96 1.22
N PRO A 133 -10.66 22.20 0.25
CA PRO A 133 -11.29 23.51 0.09
C PRO A 133 -12.35 23.77 1.17
N ALA A 134 -12.63 25.05 1.44
CA ALA A 134 -13.67 25.45 2.39
C ALA A 134 -15.03 24.86 2.01
N GLY A 135 -15.77 24.38 3.02
CA GLY A 135 -17.08 23.73 2.83
C GLY A 135 -17.01 22.28 2.36
N ALA A 136 -15.82 21.70 2.19
CA ALA A 136 -15.67 20.27 1.96
C ALA A 136 -15.79 19.47 3.27
N LYS A 137 -16.56 18.38 3.22
CA LYS A 137 -16.70 17.44 4.34
C LYS A 137 -15.81 16.23 4.08
N ILE A 138 -14.89 15.93 5.00
CA ILE A 138 -14.10 14.70 4.95
C ILE A 138 -15.03 13.53 5.31
N ILE A 139 -15.16 12.58 4.38
CA ILE A 139 -16.02 11.38 4.53
C ILE A 139 -15.22 10.11 4.78
N MET A 140 -13.93 10.12 4.46
CA MET A 140 -13.02 9.01 4.66
C MET A 140 -11.62 9.54 4.91
N ALA A 141 -10.94 8.96 5.88
CA ALA A 141 -9.51 9.11 6.09
C ALA A 141 -8.97 7.76 6.57
N THR A 142 -7.94 7.25 5.89
CA THR A 142 -7.27 6.03 6.35
C THR A 142 -6.38 6.32 7.54
N SER A 143 -5.99 5.28 8.29
CA SER A 143 -4.86 5.39 9.21
C SER A 143 -3.60 5.86 8.45
N PRO A 144 -2.72 6.66 9.08
CA PRO A 144 -1.46 7.05 8.47
C PRO A 144 -0.64 5.81 8.13
N LEU A 145 -0.18 5.73 6.89
CA LEU A 145 0.75 4.72 6.40
C LEU A 145 2.09 5.41 6.20
N GLU A 146 2.99 5.24 7.17
CA GLU A 146 4.37 5.69 7.04
C GLU A 146 5.00 5.08 5.78
N ASP A 147 5.83 5.90 5.12
CA ASP A 147 6.54 5.57 3.88
C ASP A 147 5.69 5.30 2.62
N LEU A 148 4.36 5.44 2.68
CA LEU A 148 3.50 5.40 1.50
C LEU A 148 3.53 6.75 0.77
N GLU A 149 3.63 6.72 -0.56
CA GLU A 149 3.41 7.87 -1.43
C GLU A 149 2.47 7.45 -2.56
N ILE A 150 1.48 8.28 -2.86
CA ILE A 150 0.55 8.07 -3.98
C ILE A 150 0.63 9.26 -4.93
N GLU A 151 0.68 8.95 -6.21
CA GLU A 151 0.73 9.92 -7.31
C GLU A 151 -0.25 9.49 -8.39
N PHE A 152 -1.13 10.38 -8.82
CA PHE A 152 -1.94 10.17 -10.02
C PHE A 152 -1.11 10.56 -11.24
N THR A 153 -0.89 9.65 -12.17
CA THR A 153 0.10 9.85 -13.25
C THR A 153 -0.54 10.38 -14.51
N SER A 154 -1.75 9.94 -14.85
CA SER A 154 -2.45 10.38 -16.06
C SER A 154 -3.95 10.08 -16.00
N LEU A 155 -4.71 10.88 -16.75
CA LEU A 155 -6.12 10.66 -17.03
C LEU A 155 -6.26 10.30 -18.51
N GLY A 156 -6.64 9.07 -18.79
CA GLY A 156 -6.96 8.59 -20.12
C GLY A 156 -8.43 8.84 -20.49
N ALA A 157 -8.80 8.48 -21.73
CA ALA A 157 -10.17 8.65 -22.22
C ALA A 157 -11.22 7.86 -21.42
N ARG A 158 -10.84 6.74 -20.80
CA ARG A 158 -11.69 5.90 -19.92
C ARG A 158 -10.94 5.28 -18.76
N SER A 159 -9.80 5.84 -18.38
CA SER A 159 -8.99 5.28 -17.30
C SER A 159 -8.29 6.34 -16.48
N VAL A 160 -8.05 6.03 -15.20
CA VAL A 160 -7.19 6.81 -14.32
C VAL A 160 -6.00 5.95 -13.96
N ASN A 161 -4.81 6.47 -14.22
CA ASN A 161 -3.55 5.81 -13.87
C ASN A 161 -2.98 6.45 -12.61
N TYR A 162 -2.46 5.62 -11.71
CA TYR A 162 -1.79 6.06 -10.50
C TYR A 162 -0.65 5.12 -10.13
N ARG A 163 0.25 5.65 -9.31
CA ARG A 163 1.42 4.98 -8.80
C ARG A 163 1.40 5.03 -7.28
N ILE A 164 1.58 3.86 -6.66
CA ILE A 164 1.79 3.71 -5.23
C ILE A 164 3.26 3.37 -5.01
N THR A 165 3.94 4.15 -4.19
CA THR A 165 5.33 3.93 -3.80
C THR A 165 5.39 3.65 -2.31
N ILE A 166 6.08 2.59 -1.90
CA ILE A 166 6.46 2.37 -0.50
C ILE A 166 7.98 2.49 -0.39
N LYS A 167 8.44 3.38 0.48
CA LYS A 167 9.86 3.47 0.89
C LYS A 167 10.07 2.50 2.06
N GLN A 168 11.16 1.75 2.09
CA GLN A 168 11.55 0.96 3.27
C GLN A 168 12.82 1.59 3.84
N GLY A 169 12.74 2.19 5.03
CA GLY A 169 13.91 2.52 5.85
C GLY A 169 15.09 3.11 5.07
N GLY A 170 14.81 4.04 4.15
CA GLY A 170 15.79 4.74 3.33
C GLY A 170 16.43 3.97 2.15
N LYS A 171 16.10 2.69 1.87
CA LYS A 171 16.85 1.88 0.87
C LYS A 171 16.04 1.16 -0.20
N SER A 172 14.88 0.59 0.10
CA SER A 172 14.11 -0.15 -0.92
C SER A 172 12.85 0.63 -1.31
N LYS A 173 12.68 0.89 -2.61
CA LYS A 173 11.49 1.53 -3.17
C LYS A 173 10.68 0.46 -3.90
N LEU A 174 9.52 0.08 -3.36
CA LEU A 174 8.57 -0.76 -4.08
C LEU A 174 7.57 0.16 -4.79
N VAL A 175 7.47 0.02 -6.10
CA VAL A 175 6.58 0.80 -6.95
C VAL A 175 5.52 -0.12 -7.52
N HIS A 176 4.26 0.24 -7.34
CA HIS A 176 3.11 -0.41 -7.95
C HIS A 176 2.39 0.60 -8.83
N GLU A 177 2.28 0.29 -10.12
CA GLU A 177 1.50 1.07 -11.07
C GLU A 177 0.18 0.36 -11.31
N SER A 178 -0.91 1.13 -11.31
CA SER A 178 -2.26 0.62 -11.48
C SER A 178 -3.07 1.56 -12.36
N SER A 179 -4.11 0.99 -12.97
CA SER A 179 -5.06 1.68 -13.84
C SER A 179 -6.47 1.24 -13.48
N VAL A 180 -7.35 2.20 -13.29
CA VAL A 180 -8.78 1.93 -13.07
C VAL A 180 -9.55 2.33 -14.31
N PHE A 181 -10.27 1.37 -14.89
CA PHE A 181 -11.19 1.62 -15.99
C PHE A 181 -12.50 2.21 -15.47
N LEU A 182 -12.94 3.31 -16.07
CA LEU A 182 -14.14 4.05 -15.67
C LEU A 182 -15.36 3.45 -16.37
N ILE A 183 -16.05 2.54 -15.67
CA ILE A 183 -17.16 1.74 -16.21
C ILE A 183 -18.38 2.59 -16.55
N ASN A 184 -18.58 3.69 -15.83
CA ASN A 184 -19.78 4.52 -15.98
C ASN A 184 -19.71 5.49 -17.16
N MET A 185 -18.62 5.55 -17.93
CA MET A 185 -18.47 6.59 -18.95
C MET A 185 -19.24 6.31 -20.23
N ARG A 186 -19.96 7.33 -20.71
CA ARG A 186 -20.68 7.30 -21.99
C ARG A 186 -19.88 8.06 -23.03
#